data_AF-A0A016S3G2-F1
#
_entry.id   AF-A0A016S3G2-F1
#
_cell.length_a   1.000
_cell.length_b   1.000
_cell.length_c   1.000
_cell.angle_alpha   90.00
_cell.angle_beta   90.00
_cell.angle_gamma   90.00
#
_symmetry.space_group_name_H-M   'P 1'
#
loop_
_entity.id
_entity.type
_entity.pdbx_description
1 polymer ?
#
loop_
_entity_poly.entity_id
_entity_poly.type
_entity_poly.pdbx_seq_one_letter_code
_entity_poly.pdbx_strand_id
1 'polypeptide(L)' 'MMDCANYRGIKLIAHTMKIYEHLVDMRLRDVVEIASDQFGFVPEKSTTDAIFIARQAMEKYREKNKPCHIAF' A
#
# COMPACT_ATOMS: atom_id res chain seq x y z
N MET A 1 15.80 19.51 -22.29
CA MET A 1 16.16 18.07 -22.18
C MET A 1 15.62 17.56 -20.85
N MET A 2 14.83 16.49 -20.85
CA MET A 2 14.42 15.82 -19.61
C MET A 2 15.65 15.07 -19.09
N ASP A 3 16.10 15.40 -17.89
CA ASP A 3 17.24 14.72 -17.27
C ASP A 3 16.76 13.36 -16.74
N CYS A 4 17.05 12.29 -17.48
CA CYS A 4 16.71 10.92 -17.11
C CYS A 4 17.71 10.41 -16.07
N ALA A 5 17.74 10.98 -14.87
CA ALA A 5 18.65 10.57 -13.79
C ALA A 5 17.99 9.66 -12.72
N ASN A 6 16.67 9.49 -12.76
CA ASN A 6 15.92 8.72 -11.77
C ASN A 6 15.79 7.24 -12.18
N TYR A 7 16.85 6.46 -11.97
CA TYR A 7 16.84 5.01 -12.18
C TYR A 7 16.64 4.26 -10.86
N ARG A 8 15.67 3.34 -10.84
CA ARG A 8 15.52 2.35 -9.77
C ARG A 8 15.78 0.96 -10.35
N GLY A 9 16.94 0.39 -10.02
CA GLY A 9 17.27 -0.98 -10.41
C GLY A 9 16.31 -1.99 -9.77
N ILE A 10 15.93 -3.01 -10.53
CA ILE A 10 15.14 -4.14 -10.03
C ILE A 10 16.05 -5.35 -9.94
N LYS A 11 16.12 -5.95 -8.75
CA LYS A 11 16.88 -7.19 -8.54
C LYS A 11 16.07 -8.37 -9.09
N LEU A 12 16.62 -9.03 -10.10
CA LEU A 12 16.09 -10.31 -10.57
C LEU A 12 16.71 -11.43 -9.75
N ILE A 13 15.87 -12.35 -9.27
CA ILE A 13 16.27 -13.54 -8.52
C ILE A 13 16.00 -14.80 -9.34
N ALA A 14 16.72 -15.87 -9.03
CA ALA A 14 16.56 -17.18 -9.66
C ALA A 14 15.13 -17.72 -9.46
N HIS A 15 14.66 -18.56 -10.39
CA HIS A 15 13.31 -19.14 -10.34
C HIS A 15 13.00 -19.83 -9.01
N THR A 16 13.93 -20.65 -8.51
CA THR A 16 13.80 -21.33 -7.21
C THR A 16 13.61 -20.36 -6.05
N MET A 17 14.30 -19.20 -6.10
CA MET A 17 14.17 -18.17 -5.06
C MET A 17 12.80 -17.48 -5.10
N LYS A 18 12.21 -17.25 -6.27
CA LYS A 18 10.84 -16.70 -6.36
C LYS A 18 9.81 -17.61 -5.68
N ILE A 19 9.95 -18.93 -5.88
CA ILE A 19 9.09 -19.93 -5.24
C ILE A 19 9.29 -19.91 -3.73
N TYR A 20 10.55 -19.84 -3.29
CA TYR A 20 10.88 -19.78 -1.87
C TYR A 20 10.34 -18.53 -1.19
N GLU A 21 10.50 -17.35 -1.80
CA GLU A 21 9.95 -16.09 -1.29
C GLU A 21 8.42 -16.15 -1.14
N HIS A 22 7.72 -16.75 -2.11
CA HIS A 22 6.27 -16.94 -2.02
C HIS A 22 5.87 -17.83 -0.83
N LEU A 23 6.59 -18.93 -0.59
CA LEU A 23 6.34 -19.80 0.57
C LEU A 23 6.59 -19.06 1.90
N VAL A 24 7.63 -18.23 1.96
CA VAL A 24 7.93 -17.42 3.15
C VAL A 24 6.84 -16.37 3.39
N ASP A 25 6.38 -15.67 2.35
CA ASP A 25 5.29 -14.69 2.44
C ASP A 25 4.00 -15.33 2.97
N MET A 26 3.62 -16.50 2.45
CA MET A 26 2.46 -17.25 2.94
C MET A 26 2.56 -17.55 4.44
N ARG A 27 3.69 -18.11 4.88
CA ARG A 27 3.90 -18.42 6.31
C ARG A 27 3.95 -17.18 7.20
N LEU A 28 4.49 -16.08 6.68
CA LEU A 28 4.59 -14.83 7.43
C LEU A 28 3.20 -14.22 7.65
N ARG A 29 2.32 -14.29 6.66
CA ARG A 29 0.93 -13.82 6.76
C ARG A 29 0.13 -14.60 7.81
N ASP A 30 0.47 -15.85 8.08
CA ASP A 30 -0.19 -16.65 9.12
C ASP A 30 0.19 -16.23 10.55
N VAL A 31 1.34 -15.55 10.73
CA VAL A 31 1.88 -15.21 12.06
C VAL A 31 1.91 -13.71 12.35
N VAL A 32 1.78 -12.87 11.33
CA VAL A 32 1.79 -11.41 11.47
C VAL A 32 0.37 -10.88 11.48
N GLU A 33 0.03 -10.07 12.49
CA GLU A 33 -1.19 -9.28 12.48
C GLU A 33 -0.98 -8.03 11.63
N ILE A 34 -1.77 -7.89 10.57
CA ILE A 34 -1.75 -6.71 9.69
C ILE A 34 -2.76 -5.70 10.23
N ALA A 35 -2.32 -4.46 10.44
CA ALA A 35 -3.18 -3.39 10.91
C ALA A 35 -4.37 -3.17 9.97
N SER A 36 -5.55 -2.90 10.54
CA SER A 36 -6.80 -2.77 9.78
C SER A 36 -6.78 -1.64 8.76
N ASP A 37 -5.99 -0.61 9.02
CA ASP A 37 -5.78 0.57 8.18
C ASP A 37 -4.68 0.39 7.13
N GLN A 38 -4.03 -0.78 7.06
CA GLN A 38 -3.12 -1.11 5.97
C GLN A 38 -3.92 -1.52 4.72
N PHE A 39 -3.64 -0.85 3.60
CA PHE A 39 -4.24 -1.12 2.28
C PHE A 39 -3.20 -1.59 1.25
N GLY A 40 -1.91 -1.34 1.49
CA GLY A 40 -0.84 -1.78 0.60
C GLY A 40 -0.49 -3.25 0.79
N PHE A 41 -0.40 -4.00 -0.31
CA PHE A 41 0.00 -5.42 -0.33
C PHE A 41 -0.87 -6.37 0.52
N VAL A 42 -2.12 -5.97 0.78
CA VAL A 42 -3.13 -6.77 1.48
C VAL A 42 -4.13 -7.32 0.45
N PRO A 43 -4.39 -8.64 0.41
CA PRO A 43 -5.42 -9.21 -0.43
C PRO A 43 -6.77 -8.52 -0.20
N GLU A 44 -7.56 -8.37 -1.26
CA GLU A 44 -8.92 -7.78 -1.21
C GLU A 44 -8.98 -6.29 -0.79
N LYS A 45 -7.84 -5.63 -0.58
CA LYS A 45 -7.76 -4.18 -0.39
C LYS A 45 -7.00 -3.54 -1.54
N SER A 46 -7.62 -2.54 -2.16
CA SER A 46 -7.04 -1.77 -3.27
C SER A 46 -6.71 -0.34 -2.85
N THR A 47 -5.86 0.31 -3.64
CA THR A 47 -5.61 1.75 -3.49
C THR A 47 -6.89 2.57 -3.67
N THR A 48 -7.85 2.07 -4.45
CA THR A 48 -9.16 2.70 -4.64
C THR A 48 -9.95 2.79 -3.34
N ASP A 49 -9.91 1.73 -2.51
CA ASP A 49 -10.61 1.69 -1.22
C ASP A 49 -10.03 2.72 -0.25
N ALA A 50 -8.69 2.83 -0.20
CA ALA A 50 -8.01 3.82 0.61
C ALA A 50 -8.36 5.27 0.17
N ILE A 51 -8.39 5.53 -1.14
CA ILE A 51 -8.80 6.83 -1.70
C ILE A 51 -10.26 7.13 -1.36
N PHE A 52 -11.15 6.14 -1.48
CA PHE A 52 -12.57 6.30 -1.16
C PHE A 52 -12.77 6.66 0.32
N ILE A 53 -12.10 5.96 1.23
CA ILE A 53 -12.14 6.23 2.67
C ILE A 53 -11.59 7.63 2.98
N ALA A 54 -10.45 8.01 2.38
CA ALA A 54 -9.89 9.34 2.55
C ALA A 54 -10.87 10.44 2.10
N ARG A 55 -11.52 10.26 0.94
CA ARG A 55 -12.54 11.20 0.44
C ARG A 55 -13.75 11.30 1.37
N GLN A 56 -14.25 10.16 1.85
CA GLN A 56 -15.37 10.15 2.79
C GLN A 56 -15.01 10.85 4.11
N ALA A 57 -13.77 10.70 4.59
CA ALA A 57 -13.28 11.41 5.77
C ALA A 57 -13.25 12.93 5.50
N MET A 58 -12.71 13.37 4.37
CA MET A 58 -12.70 14.80 3.99
C MET A 58 -14.11 15.40 3.92
N GLU A 59 -15.05 14.68 3.30
CA GLU A 59 -16.45 15.11 3.18
C GLU A 59 -17.10 15.27 4.56
N LYS A 60 -16.94 14.30 5.47
CA LYS A 60 -17.49 14.36 6.84
C LYS A 60 -16.94 15.54 7.66
N TYR A 61 -15.67 15.91 7.47
CA TYR A 61 -15.09 17.10 8.12
C TYR A 61 -15.64 18.38 7.51
N ARG A 62 -15.79 18.42 6.19
CA ARG A 62 -16.36 19.55 5.45
C ARG A 62 -17.81 19.82 5.86
N GLU A 63 -18.64 18.79 5.99
CA GLU A 63 -20.03 18.92 6.46
C GLU A 63 -20.14 19.56 7.85
N LYS A 64 -19.13 19.34 8.71
CA LYS A 64 -19.05 19.90 10.05
C LYS A 64 -18.34 21.25 10.12
N ASN A 65 -17.99 21.85 8.97
CA ASN A 65 -17.15 23.06 8.88
C ASN A 65 -15.85 22.96 9.71
N LYS A 66 -15.26 21.76 9.79
CA LYS A 66 -13.99 21.52 10.51
C LYS A 66 -12.82 21.45 9.52
N PRO A 67 -11.66 22.03 9.86
CA PRO A 67 -10.46 21.85 9.04
C PRO A 67 -10.03 20.38 9.03
N CYS A 68 -9.59 19.90 7.87
CA CYS A 68 -9.03 18.57 7.66
C CYS A 68 -7.62 18.73 7.08
N HIS A 69 -6.63 18.12 7.73
CA HIS A 69 -5.24 18.12 7.29
C HIS A 69 -4.83 16.68 6.98
N ILE A 70 -4.32 16.43 5.78
CA ILE A 70 -3.86 15.11 5.33
C ILE A 70 -2.38 15.21 4.97
N ALA A 71 -1.58 14.27 5.46
CA ALA A 71 -0.17 14.12 5.12
C ALA A 71 0.02 12.88 4.23
N PHE A 72 0.93 12.98 3.26
CA PHE A 72 1.30 11.93 2.31
C PHE A 72 2.81 11.74 2.32
#